data_AF-A0A951FFD5-F1
#
_entry.id   AF-A0A951FFD5-F1
#
_cell.length_a   1.000
_cell.length_b   1.000
_cell.length_c   1.000
_cell.angle_alpha   90.00
_cell.angle_beta   90.00
_cell.angle_gamma   90.00
#
_symmetry.space_group_name_H-M   'P 1'
#
loop_
_entity.id
_entity.type
_entity.pdbx_description
1 polymer ?
#
loop_
_entity_poly.entity_id
_entity_poly.type
_entity_poly.pdbx_seq_one_letter_code
_entity_poly.pdbx_strand_id
1 'polypeptide(L)'
;LHEVAEAYQTQITEVLLTALAQTINEWTGGTALRVDLEGHGREDLFEDVDLSRTVGWFTSLYPVLLTVDSAADPGAAIKAIKEQVRQVPQRGVGYGLLRYLNNAEETAPLRAMPAAEVIFNYLGQLDRGAPTAGLLKPARGSSGLAQSADSPRGHLLEITGSVYEGVLQFSWVYSQAIHQRATIERVADDFMATLQDLIAHCLAPDAGGFTPSDFPLAQLDQNTLDKLASLLDDVDTSEELPV
;
A
#
# COMPACT_ATOMS: atom_id res chain seq x y z
N LEU A 1 -0.62 -3.38 13.95
CA LEU A 1 -0.95 -3.43 12.51
C LEU A 1 -2.33 -4.03 12.25
N HIS A 2 -2.69 -5.18 12.82
CA HIS A 2 -4.06 -5.71 12.65
C HIS A 2 -5.13 -4.79 13.22
N GLU A 3 -4.93 -4.27 14.44
CA GLU A 3 -5.84 -3.29 15.07
C GLU A 3 -5.94 -1.97 14.27
N VAL A 4 -4.87 -1.59 13.56
CA VAL A 4 -4.84 -0.38 12.72
C VAL A 4 -5.79 -0.51 11.52
N ALA A 5 -5.93 -1.72 10.98
CA ALA A 5 -6.84 -1.99 9.87
C ALA A 5 -8.31 -1.80 10.26
N GLU A 6 -8.65 -2.01 11.53
CA GLU A 6 -10.03 -1.93 12.02
C GLU A 6 -10.52 -0.49 12.17
N ALA A 7 -9.66 0.43 12.62
CA ALA A 7 -10.02 1.83 12.87
C ALA A 7 -10.64 2.52 11.64
N TYR A 8 -10.04 2.32 10.47
CA TYR A 8 -10.48 2.94 9.21
C TYR A 8 -10.93 1.93 8.15
N GLN A 9 -11.18 0.67 8.52
CA GLN A 9 -11.50 -0.42 7.59
C GLN A 9 -10.48 -0.53 6.45
N THR A 10 -9.19 -0.36 6.77
CA THR A 10 -8.09 -0.32 5.80
C THR A 10 -7.45 -1.68 5.58
N GLN A 11 -6.70 -1.81 4.49
CA GLN A 11 -5.67 -2.82 4.34
C GLN A 11 -4.33 -2.28 4.85
N ILE A 12 -3.44 -3.16 5.33
CA ILE A 12 -2.09 -2.76 5.78
C ILE A 12 -1.38 -1.92 4.72
N THR A 13 -1.47 -2.33 3.44
CA THR A 13 -0.87 -1.62 2.32
C THR A 13 -1.32 -0.16 2.24
N GLU A 14 -2.58 0.16 2.54
CA GLU A 14 -3.09 1.54 2.47
C GLU A 14 -2.39 2.44 3.50
N VAL A 15 -2.18 1.94 4.72
CA VAL A 15 -1.44 2.66 5.77
C VAL A 15 0.04 2.82 5.42
N LEU A 16 0.66 1.77 4.87
CA LEU A 16 2.05 1.82 4.41
C LEU A 16 2.23 2.84 3.27
N LEU A 17 1.26 2.92 2.34
CA LEU A 17 1.28 3.90 1.26
C LEU A 17 1.02 5.32 1.75
N THR A 18 0.23 5.51 2.81
CA THR A 18 0.09 6.82 3.46
C THR A 18 1.42 7.30 4.02
N ALA A 19 2.10 6.46 4.80
CA ALA A 19 3.43 6.77 5.33
C ALA A 19 4.42 7.09 4.19
N LEU A 20 4.46 6.24 3.16
CA LEU A 20 5.37 6.42 2.03
C LEU A 20 5.11 7.73 1.27
N ALA A 21 3.85 8.04 0.98
CA ALA A 21 3.50 9.26 0.26
C ALA A 21 3.88 10.52 1.06
N GLN A 22 3.60 10.55 2.37
CA GLN A 22 3.98 11.65 3.25
C GLN A 22 5.51 11.83 3.30
N THR A 23 6.25 10.75 3.57
CA THR A 23 7.71 10.81 3.67
C THR A 23 8.39 11.24 2.36
N ILE A 24 7.96 10.68 1.22
CA ILE A 24 8.59 11.04 -0.07
C ILE A 24 8.24 12.48 -0.46
N ASN A 25 6.99 12.92 -0.22
CA ASN A 25 6.59 14.31 -0.48
C ASN A 25 7.40 15.29 0.39
N GLU A 26 7.56 15.00 1.68
CA GLU A 26 8.36 15.82 2.59
C GLU A 26 9.84 15.87 2.15
N TRP A 27 10.42 14.71 1.84
CA TRP A 27 11.81 14.62 1.41
C TRP A 27 12.08 15.39 0.10
N THR A 28 11.17 15.27 -0.87
CA THR A 28 11.34 15.85 -2.21
C THR A 28 10.79 17.27 -2.34
N GLY A 29 10.03 17.75 -1.35
CA GLY A 29 9.22 18.97 -1.46
C GLY A 29 8.05 18.85 -2.45
N GLY A 30 7.66 17.61 -2.79
CA GLY A 30 6.55 17.32 -3.70
C GLY A 30 5.19 17.35 -3.01
N THR A 31 4.12 17.29 -3.81
CA THR A 31 2.73 17.20 -3.33
C THR A 31 2.02 15.93 -3.78
N ALA A 32 2.70 15.10 -4.57
CA ALA A 32 2.18 13.86 -5.10
C ALA A 32 3.32 12.86 -5.34
N LEU A 33 3.04 11.60 -5.06
CA LEU A 33 3.93 10.48 -5.32
C LEU A 33 3.34 9.59 -6.41
N ARG A 34 4.02 9.47 -7.55
CA ARG A 34 3.73 8.38 -8.50
C ARG A 34 4.55 7.17 -8.11
N VAL A 35 3.88 6.08 -7.76
CA VAL A 35 4.49 4.82 -7.33
C VAL A 35 3.94 3.66 -8.16
N ASP A 36 4.82 2.78 -8.60
CA ASP A 36 4.41 1.50 -9.17
C ASP A 36 4.14 0.51 -8.02
N LEU A 37 2.97 -0.13 -8.01
CA LEU A 37 2.58 -1.11 -7.02
C LEU A 37 2.64 -2.52 -7.59
N GLU A 38 3.17 -3.44 -6.80
CA GLU A 38 3.08 -4.87 -7.10
C GLU A 38 1.87 -5.51 -6.40
N GLY A 39 1.07 -6.23 -7.17
CA GLY A 39 -0.01 -7.08 -6.67
C GLY A 39 0.28 -8.56 -6.93
N HIS A 40 -0.44 -9.46 -6.24
CA HIS A 40 -0.29 -10.90 -6.49
C HIS A 40 -0.79 -11.35 -7.88
N GLY A 41 -1.64 -10.53 -8.51
CA GLY A 41 -2.22 -10.74 -9.86
C GLY A 41 -3.02 -12.04 -10.01
N ARG A 42 -3.68 -12.45 -8.93
CA ARG A 42 -4.61 -13.60 -8.87
C ARG A 42 -6.01 -13.08 -8.57
N GLU A 43 -6.44 -12.10 -9.37
CA GLU A 43 -7.77 -11.53 -9.27
C GLU A 43 -8.80 -12.52 -9.82
N ASP A 44 -10.03 -12.45 -9.30
CA ASP A 44 -11.15 -13.26 -9.78
C ASP A 44 -11.68 -12.68 -11.10
N LEU A 45 -10.99 -13.01 -12.19
CA LEU A 45 -11.26 -12.48 -13.53
C LEU A 45 -12.22 -13.37 -14.34
N PHE A 46 -12.29 -14.66 -14.01
CA PHE A 46 -13.04 -15.66 -14.75
C PHE A 46 -13.66 -16.64 -13.76
N GLU A 47 -14.98 -16.86 -13.86
CA GLU A 47 -15.74 -17.71 -12.93
C GLU A 47 -15.24 -19.16 -12.87
N ASP A 48 -14.59 -19.64 -13.94
CA ASP A 48 -14.16 -21.02 -14.11
C ASP A 48 -12.64 -21.24 -13.89
N VAL A 49 -11.92 -20.22 -13.41
CA VAL A 49 -10.45 -20.30 -13.22
C VAL A 49 -10.08 -20.19 -11.74
N ASP A 50 -9.62 -21.31 -11.15
CA ASP A 50 -9.03 -21.33 -9.81
C ASP A 50 -7.50 -21.29 -9.85
N LEU A 51 -6.93 -20.18 -9.38
CA LEU A 51 -5.47 -19.98 -9.27
C LEU A 51 -4.93 -20.23 -7.87
N SER A 52 -5.74 -20.65 -6.89
CA SER A 52 -5.34 -20.74 -5.47
C SER A 52 -4.14 -21.65 -5.21
N ARG A 53 -3.92 -22.66 -6.06
CA ARG A 53 -2.84 -23.66 -5.92
C ARG A 53 -1.88 -23.72 -7.12
N THR A 54 -1.93 -22.73 -8.00
CA THR A 54 -1.13 -22.74 -9.24
C THR A 54 0.20 -22.01 -9.04
N VAL A 55 1.32 -22.70 -9.30
CA VAL A 55 2.65 -22.08 -9.27
C VAL A 55 2.95 -21.44 -10.62
N GLY A 56 3.38 -20.18 -10.61
CA GLY A 56 3.70 -19.40 -11.79
C GLY A 56 3.98 -17.94 -11.43
N TRP A 57 4.37 -17.15 -12.42
CA TRP A 57 4.59 -15.72 -12.24
C TRP A 57 3.30 -14.96 -12.55
N PHE A 58 2.58 -14.58 -11.50
CA PHE A 58 1.29 -13.89 -11.59
C PHE A 58 1.36 -12.40 -11.22
N THR A 59 2.49 -11.91 -10.73
CA THR A 59 2.65 -10.53 -10.22
C THR A 59 2.08 -9.51 -11.21
N SER A 60 1.14 -8.69 -10.73
CA SER A 60 0.65 -7.52 -11.46
C SER A 60 1.49 -6.29 -11.07
N LEU A 61 1.72 -5.40 -12.03
CA LEU A 61 2.43 -4.13 -11.82
C LEU A 61 1.60 -3.00 -12.41
N TYR A 62 1.31 -1.96 -11.61
CA TYR A 62 0.53 -0.82 -12.07
C TYR A 62 0.90 0.48 -11.33
N PRO A 63 0.88 1.63 -12.01
CA PRO A 63 1.16 2.92 -11.37
C PRO A 63 -0.07 3.42 -10.61
N VAL A 64 0.17 4.08 -9.48
CA VAL A 64 -0.80 4.91 -8.75
C VAL A 64 -0.17 6.28 -8.50
N LEU A 65 -0.96 7.34 -8.68
CA LEU A 65 -0.60 8.68 -8.24
C LEU A 65 -1.28 8.93 -6.89
N LEU A 66 -0.49 9.09 -5.85
CA LEU A 66 -0.93 9.32 -4.48
C LEU A 66 -0.75 10.80 -4.12
N THR A 67 -1.84 11.45 -3.76
CA THR A 67 -1.84 12.81 -3.22
C THR A 67 -2.27 12.78 -1.76
N VAL A 68 -1.53 13.48 -0.92
CA VAL A 68 -1.85 13.64 0.49
C VAL A 68 -1.44 15.04 0.90
N ASP A 69 -2.36 15.76 1.55
CA ASP A 69 -2.04 17.07 2.09
C ASP A 69 -1.13 16.88 3.30
N SER A 70 0.04 17.55 3.29
CA SER A 70 0.99 17.52 4.40
C SER A 70 0.43 18.11 5.70
N ALA A 71 -0.62 18.95 5.60
CA ALA A 71 -1.29 19.55 6.76
C ALA A 71 -2.52 18.74 7.22
N ALA A 72 -2.89 17.66 6.53
CA ALA A 72 -4.01 16.82 6.93
C ALA A 72 -3.72 16.13 8.27
N ASP A 73 -4.77 15.94 9.08
CA ASP A 73 -4.68 15.05 10.22
C ASP A 73 -4.43 13.60 9.75
N PRO A 74 -3.84 12.74 10.60
CA PRO A 74 -3.53 11.36 10.24
C PRO A 74 -4.73 10.56 9.70
N GLY A 75 -5.92 10.78 10.26
CA GLY A 75 -7.14 10.10 9.83
C GLY A 75 -7.57 10.51 8.43
N ALA A 76 -7.58 11.81 8.15
CA ALA A 76 -7.86 12.34 6.81
C ALA A 76 -6.83 11.84 5.77
N ALA A 77 -5.54 11.78 6.12
CA ALA A 77 -4.49 11.26 5.25
C ALA A 77 -4.71 9.78 4.90
N ILE A 78 -5.05 8.95 5.89
CA ILE A 78 -5.36 7.52 5.68
C ILE A 78 -6.60 7.36 4.80
N LYS A 79 -7.69 8.07 5.09
CA LYS A 79 -8.93 8.03 4.29
C LYS A 79 -8.67 8.44 2.84
N ALA A 80 -7.89 9.50 2.61
CA ALA A 80 -7.58 9.99 1.27
C ALA A 80 -6.79 8.96 0.44
N ILE A 81 -5.78 8.31 1.02
CA ILE A 81 -4.97 7.30 0.33
C ILE A 81 -5.78 6.02 0.10
N LYS A 82 -6.56 5.59 1.09
CA LYS A 82 -7.49 4.46 0.97
C LYS A 82 -8.41 4.62 -0.24
N GLU A 83 -9.08 5.77 -0.37
CA GLU A 83 -9.98 6.01 -1.51
C GLU A 83 -9.24 6.04 -2.86
N GLN A 84 -8.05 6.64 -2.93
CA GLN A 84 -7.25 6.66 -4.16
C GLN A 84 -6.81 5.26 -4.59
N VAL A 85 -6.39 4.41 -3.63
CA VAL A 85 -6.00 3.03 -3.91
C VAL A 85 -7.20 2.19 -4.34
N ARG A 86 -8.36 2.38 -3.69
CA ARG A 86 -9.58 1.61 -3.99
C ARG A 86 -10.29 2.00 -5.29
N GLN A 87 -10.00 3.19 -5.82
CA GLN A 87 -10.46 3.56 -7.17
C GLN A 87 -9.83 2.71 -8.27
N VAL A 88 -8.71 2.02 -7.99
CA VAL A 88 -8.07 1.14 -8.96
C VAL A 88 -8.88 -0.15 -9.13
N PRO A 89 -9.46 -0.42 -10.32
CA PRO A 89 -10.26 -1.62 -10.54
C PRO A 89 -9.39 -2.87 -10.49
N GLN A 90 -9.90 -3.94 -9.87
CA GLN A 90 -9.28 -5.27 -9.86
C GLN A 90 -7.78 -5.23 -9.54
N ARG A 91 -7.39 -4.40 -8.55
CA ARG A 91 -5.99 -4.26 -8.11
C ARG A 91 -5.00 -4.06 -9.26
N GLY A 92 -5.43 -3.30 -10.28
CA GLY A 92 -4.60 -2.85 -11.39
C GLY A 92 -4.19 -3.91 -12.41
N VAL A 93 -4.71 -5.15 -12.33
CA VAL A 93 -4.35 -6.22 -13.28
C VAL A 93 -4.61 -5.82 -14.74
N GLY A 94 -5.68 -5.05 -14.99
CA GLY A 94 -6.02 -4.53 -16.31
C GLY A 94 -4.96 -3.60 -16.91
N TYR A 95 -4.16 -2.91 -16.09
CA TYR A 95 -3.11 -2.03 -16.58
C TYR A 95 -2.06 -2.78 -17.39
N GLY A 96 -1.55 -3.90 -16.84
CA GLY A 96 -0.55 -4.72 -17.53
C GLY A 96 -1.11 -5.33 -18.83
N LEU A 97 -2.38 -5.76 -18.81
CA LEU A 97 -3.05 -6.27 -20.01
C LEU A 97 -3.17 -5.21 -21.10
N LEU A 98 -3.62 -4.00 -20.74
CA LEU A 98 -3.77 -2.88 -21.69
C LEU A 98 -2.42 -2.35 -22.17
N ARG A 99 -1.41 -2.32 -21.31
CA ARG A 99 -0.08 -1.79 -21.65
C ARG A 99 0.73 -2.78 -22.48
N TYR A 100 0.72 -4.07 -22.15
CA TYR A 100 1.66 -5.02 -22.76
C TYR A 100 1.01 -5.96 -23.78
N LEU A 101 -0.29 -6.24 -23.66
CA LEU A 101 -0.98 -7.22 -24.51
C LEU A 101 -1.95 -6.58 -25.51
N ASN A 102 -2.33 -5.32 -25.31
CA ASN A 102 -3.18 -4.60 -26.24
C ASN A 102 -2.34 -3.79 -27.24
N ASN A 103 -2.67 -3.94 -28.53
CA ASN A 103 -2.01 -3.23 -29.63
C ASN A 103 -2.86 -2.12 -30.25
N ALA A 104 -4.06 -1.88 -29.73
CA ALA A 104 -4.96 -0.86 -30.22
C ALA A 104 -4.40 0.55 -30.01
N GLU A 105 -4.65 1.46 -30.95
CA GLU A 105 -4.15 2.84 -30.93
C GLU A 105 -4.62 3.60 -29.67
N GLU A 106 -5.80 3.26 -29.14
CA GLU A 106 -6.35 3.85 -27.92
C GLU A 106 -5.48 3.58 -26.69
N THR A 107 -4.66 2.51 -26.70
CA THR A 107 -3.73 2.16 -25.62
C THR A 107 -2.30 2.64 -25.85
N ALA A 108 -2.01 3.31 -26.97
CA ALA A 108 -0.69 3.87 -27.24
C ALA A 108 -0.15 4.79 -26.12
N PRO A 109 -0.96 5.65 -25.48
CA PRO A 109 -0.49 6.47 -24.35
C PRO A 109 -0.02 5.64 -23.15
N LEU A 110 -0.68 4.52 -22.85
CA LEU A 110 -0.27 3.63 -21.74
C LEU A 110 1.07 2.94 -22.05
N ARG A 111 1.27 2.53 -23.31
CA ARG A 111 2.53 1.94 -23.78
C ARG A 111 3.71 2.90 -23.69
N ALA A 112 3.47 4.17 -23.99
CA ALA A 112 4.48 5.21 -23.96
C ALA A 112 4.77 5.76 -22.54
N MET A 113 3.97 5.41 -21.53
CA MET A 113 4.12 5.94 -20.19
C MET A 113 5.43 5.45 -19.55
N PRO A 114 6.30 6.35 -19.03
CA PRO A 114 7.49 5.92 -18.31
C PRO A 114 7.10 5.19 -17.01
N ALA A 115 7.97 4.31 -16.53
CA ALA A 115 7.83 3.72 -15.20
C ALA A 115 7.80 4.82 -14.11
N ALA A 116 7.23 4.49 -12.95
CA ALA A 116 7.43 5.33 -11.78
C ALA A 116 8.90 5.33 -11.36
N GLU A 117 9.33 6.36 -10.63
CA GLU A 117 10.68 6.37 -10.06
C GLU A 117 10.78 5.49 -8.82
N VAL A 118 9.65 5.24 -8.15
CA VAL A 118 9.52 4.42 -6.95
C VAL A 118 8.63 3.22 -7.26
N ILE A 119 9.06 2.03 -6.84
CA ILE A 119 8.23 0.82 -6.79
C ILE A 119 8.07 0.35 -5.35
N PHE A 120 6.86 -0.08 -5.01
CA PHE A 120 6.51 -0.58 -3.69
C PHE A 120 5.86 -1.96 -3.77
N ASN A 121 6.37 -2.90 -2.96
CA ASN A 121 5.80 -4.23 -2.79
C ASN A 121 5.70 -4.58 -1.31
N TYR A 122 4.54 -5.07 -0.88
CA TYR A 122 4.34 -5.64 0.45
C TYR A 122 4.06 -7.14 0.34
N LEU A 123 5.04 -7.95 0.73
CA LEU A 123 5.00 -9.42 0.63
C LEU A 123 4.10 -10.08 1.68
N GLY A 124 3.56 -9.30 2.62
CA GLY A 124 2.82 -9.83 3.76
C GLY A 124 3.73 -10.55 4.75
N GLN A 125 3.18 -11.59 5.38
CA GLN A 125 3.85 -12.35 6.43
C GLN A 125 4.51 -13.60 5.85
N LEU A 126 5.84 -13.63 5.83
CA LEU A 126 6.63 -14.66 5.14
C LEU A 126 6.78 -15.97 5.93
N ASP A 127 6.61 -15.92 7.25
CA ASP A 127 6.72 -17.09 8.13
C ASP A 127 5.38 -17.84 8.31
N ARG A 128 4.29 -17.36 7.71
CA ARG A 128 3.00 -18.08 7.67
C ARG A 128 3.14 -19.36 6.83
N GLY A 129 3.22 -20.50 7.51
CA GLY A 129 3.24 -21.82 6.88
C GLY A 129 4.60 -22.51 6.90
N ALA A 130 5.64 -21.90 7.47
CA ALA A 130 6.87 -22.62 7.77
C ALA A 130 6.58 -23.67 8.86
N PRO A 131 6.81 -24.98 8.63
CA PRO A 131 6.56 -25.98 9.64
C PRO A 131 7.51 -25.74 10.82
N THR A 132 6.95 -25.36 11.97
CA THR A 132 7.68 -25.18 13.25
C THR A 132 8.40 -26.46 13.70
N ALA A 133 7.99 -27.62 13.18
CA ALA A 133 8.55 -28.94 13.46
C ALA A 133 9.09 -29.67 12.21
N GLY A 134 9.53 -28.96 11.18
CA GLY A 134 10.11 -29.54 9.96
C GLY A 134 11.60 -29.89 10.08
N LEU A 135 12.06 -30.85 9.27
CA LEU A 135 13.50 -31.19 9.12
C LEU A 135 14.31 -30.05 8.47
N LEU A 136 13.64 -29.15 7.77
CA LEU A 136 14.24 -28.00 7.08
C LEU A 136 13.91 -26.72 7.85
N LYS A 137 14.92 -25.84 7.98
CA LYS A 137 14.79 -24.50 8.54
C LYS A 137 15.44 -23.49 7.60
N PRO A 138 14.92 -22.26 7.52
CA PRO A 138 15.59 -21.18 6.80
C PRO A 138 17.04 -21.03 7.28
N ALA A 139 17.98 -20.93 6.34
CA ALA A 139 19.36 -20.61 6.66
C ALA A 139 19.48 -19.12 7.01
N ARG A 140 20.33 -18.78 7.99
CA ARG A 140 20.57 -17.38 8.41
C ARG A 140 21.48 -16.58 7.46
N GLY A 141 22.02 -17.24 6.42
CA GLY A 141 22.95 -16.64 5.47
C GLY A 141 22.25 -15.99 4.28
N SER A 142 22.98 -15.14 3.56
CA SER A 142 22.51 -14.57 2.30
C SER A 142 22.38 -15.67 1.23
N SER A 143 21.31 -15.59 0.43
CA SER A 143 21.14 -16.39 -0.79
C SER A 143 22.02 -15.90 -1.96
N GLY A 144 22.79 -14.83 -1.77
CA GLY A 144 23.54 -14.15 -2.82
C GLY A 144 22.68 -13.14 -3.60
N LEU A 145 23.23 -12.64 -4.70
CA LEU A 145 22.50 -11.73 -5.59
C LEU A 145 21.49 -12.51 -6.43
N ALA A 146 20.23 -12.13 -6.35
CA ALA A 146 19.16 -12.70 -7.17
C ALA A 146 19.18 -12.20 -8.63
N GLN A 147 19.92 -11.12 -8.90
CA GLN A 147 20.02 -10.47 -10.20
C GLN A 147 21.50 -10.27 -10.59
N SER A 148 21.75 -10.12 -11.89
CA SER A 148 23.09 -9.77 -12.39
C SER A 148 23.49 -8.37 -11.91
N ALA A 149 24.77 -8.15 -11.64
CA ALA A 149 25.31 -6.82 -11.34
C ALA A 149 25.19 -5.85 -12.52
N ASP A 150 25.09 -6.38 -13.75
CA ASP A 150 24.94 -5.61 -14.98
C ASP A 150 23.48 -5.42 -15.42
N SER A 151 22.51 -5.95 -14.65
CA SER A 151 21.09 -5.77 -14.96
C SER A 151 20.70 -4.29 -14.84
N PRO A 152 20.07 -3.69 -15.86
CA PRO A 152 19.58 -2.32 -15.75
C PRO A 152 18.49 -2.25 -14.67
N ARG A 153 18.53 -1.19 -13.86
CA ARG A 153 17.50 -0.94 -12.84
C ARG A 153 16.23 -0.42 -13.50
N GLY A 154 15.08 -0.95 -13.08
CA GLY A 154 13.76 -0.49 -13.55
C GLY A 154 13.30 0.80 -12.87
N HIS A 155 13.74 1.03 -11.62
CA HIS A 155 13.27 2.09 -10.74
C HIS A 155 14.44 2.74 -10.00
N LEU A 156 14.28 4.01 -9.59
CA LEU A 156 15.29 4.72 -8.77
C LEU A 156 15.33 4.16 -7.35
N LEU A 157 14.15 3.92 -6.77
CA LEU A 157 13.97 3.33 -5.45
C LEU A 157 13.03 2.12 -5.53
N GLU A 158 13.49 0.99 -5.02
CA GLU A 158 12.66 -0.21 -4.83
C GLU A 158 12.48 -0.45 -3.34
N ILE A 159 11.23 -0.48 -2.89
CA ILE A 159 10.87 -0.59 -1.48
C ILE A 159 10.05 -1.86 -1.29
N THR A 160 10.60 -2.82 -0.55
CA THR A 160 9.93 -4.10 -0.27
C THR A 160 9.71 -4.28 1.22
N GLY A 161 8.45 -4.40 1.63
CA GLY A 161 8.05 -4.67 3.01
C GLY A 161 7.67 -6.13 3.24
N SER A 162 7.97 -6.66 4.42
CA SER A 162 7.50 -7.98 4.86
C SER A 162 7.43 -8.07 6.38
N VAL A 163 6.70 -9.07 6.88
CA VAL A 163 6.73 -9.46 8.30
C VAL A 163 7.43 -10.82 8.42
N TYR A 164 8.43 -10.89 9.29
CA TYR A 164 9.18 -12.12 9.59
C TYR A 164 9.43 -12.21 11.09
N GLU A 165 9.11 -13.34 11.71
CA GLU A 165 9.18 -13.56 13.17
C GLU A 165 8.46 -12.47 13.97
N GLY A 166 7.31 -12.01 13.44
CA GLY A 166 6.50 -10.95 14.05
C GLY A 166 7.04 -9.53 13.89
N VAL A 167 8.17 -9.35 13.20
CA VAL A 167 8.80 -8.04 13.00
C VAL A 167 8.52 -7.54 11.58
N LEU A 168 7.99 -6.32 11.47
CA LEU A 168 7.88 -5.61 10.19
C LEU A 168 9.27 -5.10 9.78
N GLN A 169 9.68 -5.40 8.56
CA GLN A 169 10.95 -4.99 7.99
C GLN A 169 10.77 -4.45 6.56
N PHE A 170 11.61 -3.48 6.19
CA PHE A 170 11.67 -2.91 4.85
C PHE A 170 13.07 -2.99 4.28
N SER A 171 13.16 -3.34 2.99
CA SER A 171 14.37 -3.22 2.20
C SER A 171 14.23 -2.05 1.24
N TRP A 172 15.22 -1.16 1.25
CA TRP A 172 15.32 -0.01 0.35
C TRP A 172 16.50 -0.24 -0.59
N VAL A 173 16.21 -0.52 -1.86
CA VAL A 173 17.23 -0.77 -2.89
C VAL A 173 17.35 0.46 -3.78
N TYR A 174 18.57 0.96 -3.92
CA TYR A 174 18.88 2.19 -4.65
C TYR A 174 20.27 2.10 -5.31
N SER A 175 20.55 3.03 -6.22
CA SER A 175 21.87 3.17 -6.84
C SER A 175 22.76 4.14 -6.06
N GLN A 176 23.94 3.70 -5.65
CA GLN A 176 24.96 4.57 -5.04
C GLN A 176 25.55 5.60 -6.01
N ALA A 177 25.33 5.43 -7.32
CA ALA A 177 25.71 6.42 -8.32
C ALA A 177 24.77 7.64 -8.32
N ILE A 178 23.58 7.52 -7.72
CA ILE A 178 22.54 8.56 -7.69
C ILE A 178 22.35 9.08 -6.26
N HIS A 179 22.23 8.18 -5.28
CA HIS A 179 21.97 8.55 -3.89
C HIS A 179 23.10 8.12 -2.95
N GLN A 180 23.38 8.96 -1.96
CA GLN A 180 24.26 8.60 -0.86
C GLN A 180 23.50 7.72 0.15
N ARG A 181 24.22 6.78 0.79
CA ARG A 181 23.63 5.92 1.82
C ARG A 181 22.93 6.70 2.92
N ALA A 182 23.59 7.71 3.48
CA ALA A 182 23.04 8.54 4.54
C ALA A 182 21.73 9.25 4.15
N THR A 183 21.53 9.54 2.86
CA THR A 183 20.27 10.12 2.37
C THR A 183 19.14 9.10 2.47
N ILE A 184 19.37 7.87 1.99
CA ILE A 184 18.34 6.82 1.99
C ILE A 184 18.07 6.31 3.41
N GLU A 185 19.09 6.23 4.27
CA GLU A 185 18.91 5.91 5.68
C GLU A 185 17.98 6.93 6.37
N ARG A 186 18.22 8.22 6.16
CA ARG A 186 17.32 9.26 6.70
C ARG A 186 15.88 9.11 6.20
N VAL A 187 15.69 8.92 4.89
CA VAL A 187 14.34 8.74 4.31
C VAL A 187 13.65 7.49 4.85
N ALA A 188 14.40 6.40 5.05
CA ALA A 188 13.87 5.17 5.64
C ALA A 188 13.50 5.35 7.12
N ASP A 189 14.32 6.10 7.89
CA ASP A 189 14.04 6.44 9.28
C ASP A 189 12.80 7.34 9.39
N ASP A 190 12.70 8.36 8.52
CA ASP A 190 11.53 9.25 8.44
C ASP A 190 10.26 8.45 8.10
N PHE A 191 10.33 7.51 7.16
CA PHE A 191 9.23 6.59 6.82
C PHE A 191 8.79 5.74 8.02
N MET A 192 9.74 5.21 8.78
CA MET A 192 9.44 4.42 9.98
C MET A 192 8.80 5.28 11.07
N ALA A 193 9.27 6.52 11.26
CA ALA A 193 8.68 7.47 12.20
C ALA A 193 7.24 7.83 11.80
N THR A 194 7.01 8.22 10.54
CA THR A 194 5.67 8.51 10.02
C THR A 194 4.74 7.31 10.20
N LEU A 195 5.21 6.10 9.90
CA LEU A 195 4.42 4.88 10.10
C LEU A 195 4.06 4.64 11.58
N GLN A 196 5.00 4.87 12.50
CA GLN A 196 4.74 4.75 13.93
C GLN A 196 3.70 5.76 14.42
N ASP A 197 3.76 7.00 13.92
CA ASP A 197 2.78 8.04 14.24
C ASP A 197 1.38 7.68 13.75
N LEU A 198 1.27 7.17 12.51
CA LEU A 198 0.01 6.67 11.96
C LEU A 198 -0.55 5.49 12.77
N ILE A 199 0.31 4.56 13.21
CA ILE A 199 -0.10 3.45 14.06
C ILE A 199 -0.60 3.96 15.42
N ALA A 200 0.14 4.89 16.04
CA ALA A 200 -0.24 5.46 17.33
C ALA A 200 -1.59 6.18 17.23
N HIS A 201 -1.81 6.94 16.15
CA HIS A 201 -3.10 7.56 15.86
C HIS A 201 -4.21 6.53 15.76
N CYS A 202 -4.07 5.49 14.95
CA CYS A 202 -5.10 4.47 14.78
C CYS A 202 -5.42 3.66 16.04
N LEU A 203 -4.56 3.68 17.05
CA LEU A 203 -4.81 3.04 18.35
C LEU A 203 -5.45 3.98 19.38
N ALA A 204 -5.64 5.26 19.04
CA ALA A 204 -6.31 6.22 19.92
C ALA A 204 -7.83 5.93 19.99
N PRO A 205 -8.49 6.17 21.14
CA PRO A 205 -9.91 5.84 21.32
C PRO A 205 -10.88 6.60 20.40
N ASP A 206 -10.50 7.80 19.98
CA ASP A 206 -11.24 8.69 19.09
C ASP A 206 -10.86 8.48 17.61
N ALA A 207 -9.92 7.56 17.32
CA ALA A 207 -9.55 7.25 15.97
C ALA A 207 -10.53 6.29 15.32
N GLY A 208 -10.93 6.67 14.11
CA GLY A 208 -11.66 5.82 13.22
C GLY A 208 -12.52 6.61 12.25
N GLY A 209 -13.25 5.89 11.43
CA GLY A 209 -14.20 6.48 10.51
C GLY A 209 -14.32 5.70 9.22
N PHE A 210 -15.43 5.94 8.55
CA PHE A 210 -15.74 5.29 7.29
C PHE A 210 -15.38 6.17 6.10
N THR A 211 -15.17 5.52 4.97
CA THR A 211 -15.02 6.17 3.67
C THR A 211 -16.08 5.66 2.69
N PRO A 212 -16.33 6.37 1.57
CA PRO A 212 -17.28 5.92 0.55
C PRO A 212 -17.08 4.47 0.09
N SER A 213 -15.83 4.03 -0.02
CA SER A 213 -15.51 2.66 -0.43
C SER A 213 -15.93 1.57 0.58
N ASP A 214 -16.34 1.92 1.81
CA ASP A 214 -16.92 0.97 2.76
C ASP A 214 -18.42 0.71 2.47
N PHE A 215 -19.07 1.62 1.77
CA PHE A 215 -20.49 1.53 1.41
C PHE A 215 -20.69 1.72 -0.10
N PRO A 216 -20.13 0.83 -0.95
CA PRO A 216 -20.11 1.03 -2.41
C PRO A 216 -21.51 1.13 -3.04
N LEU A 217 -22.53 0.54 -2.41
CA LEU A 217 -23.91 0.60 -2.87
C LEU A 217 -24.67 1.87 -2.46
N ALA A 218 -24.16 2.62 -1.50
CA ALA A 218 -24.85 3.78 -0.94
C ALA A 218 -24.61 5.08 -1.74
N GLN A 219 -23.58 5.12 -2.60
CA GLN A 219 -23.23 6.27 -3.45
C GLN A 219 -23.09 7.60 -2.65
N LEU A 220 -22.52 7.52 -1.45
CA LEU A 220 -22.31 8.67 -0.57
C LEU A 220 -20.93 9.28 -0.79
N ASP A 221 -20.83 10.61 -0.69
CA ASP A 221 -19.53 11.29 -0.58
C ASP A 221 -19.06 11.36 0.88
N GLN A 222 -17.78 11.69 1.10
CA GLN A 222 -17.21 11.75 2.44
C GLN A 222 -17.94 12.77 3.33
N ASN A 223 -18.31 13.93 2.78
CA ASN A 223 -19.04 14.96 3.52
C ASN A 223 -20.40 14.49 4.02
N THR A 224 -21.12 13.68 3.24
CA THR A 224 -22.42 13.12 3.63
C THR A 224 -22.23 12.01 4.66
N LEU A 225 -21.22 11.17 4.50
CA LEU A 225 -20.87 10.15 5.49
C LEU A 225 -20.50 10.76 6.85
N ASP A 226 -19.67 11.80 6.85
CA ASP A 226 -19.24 12.46 8.09
C ASP A 226 -20.45 13.10 8.82
N LYS A 227 -21.41 13.67 8.07
CA LYS A 227 -22.68 14.18 8.65
C LYS A 227 -23.57 13.08 9.20
N LEU A 228 -23.62 11.91 8.54
CA LEU A 228 -24.39 10.78 9.04
C LEU A 228 -23.77 10.19 10.30
N ALA A 229 -22.43 10.09 10.36
CA ALA A 229 -21.71 9.64 11.53
C ALA A 229 -21.97 10.56 12.74
N SER A 230 -21.87 11.89 12.55
CA SER A 230 -22.16 12.83 13.63
C SER A 230 -23.59 12.73 14.17
N LEU A 231 -24.57 12.44 13.29
CA LEU A 231 -25.95 12.25 13.71
C LEU A 231 -26.16 10.97 14.52
N LEU A 232 -25.34 9.93 14.30
CA LEU A 232 -25.42 8.68 15.05
C LEU A 232 -24.78 8.82 16.44
N ASP A 233 -23.66 9.55 16.55
CA ASP A 233 -23.02 9.84 17.84
C ASP A 233 -23.93 10.69 18.76
N ASP A 234 -24.71 11.61 18.17
CA ASP A 234 -25.73 12.39 18.88
C ASP A 234 -26.92 11.53 19.35
N VAL A 235 -27.20 10.39 18.71
CA VAL A 235 -28.29 9.49 19.09
C VAL A 235 -27.84 8.53 20.20
N ASP A 236 -26.63 8.00 20.14
CA ASP A 236 -26.08 7.06 21.16
C ASP A 236 -25.83 7.75 22.50
N THR A 237 -25.59 9.07 22.49
CA THR A 237 -25.51 9.90 23.71
C THR A 237 -26.88 10.28 24.30
N SER A 238 -27.98 9.99 23.59
CA SER A 238 -29.35 10.33 24.01
C SER A 238 -30.13 9.17 24.66
N GLU A 239 -29.56 7.95 24.71
CA GLU A 239 -30.17 6.76 25.33
C GLU A 239 -29.70 6.45 26.77
N GLU A 240 -29.17 7.42 27.53
CA GLU A 240 -29.25 7.35 29.00
C GLU A 240 -30.66 7.76 29.45
N LEU A 241 -31.62 6.84 29.30
CA LEU A 241 -32.92 6.94 29.96
C LEU A 241 -32.73 6.82 31.48
N PRO A 242 -33.30 7.74 32.29
CA PRO A 242 -33.15 7.67 33.74
C PRO A 242 -33.97 6.54 34.37
N VAL A 243 -33.23 5.78 35.19
CA VAL A 243 -33.60 4.82 36.27
C VAL A 243 -33.86 3.37 35.87
#